data_AF-A0A7K6GIN6-F1
#
_entry.id   AF-A0A7K6GIN6-F1
#
_cell.length_a   1.000
_cell.length_b   1.000
_cell.length_c   1.000
_cell.angle_alpha   90.00
_cell.angle_beta   90.00
_cell.angle_gamma   90.00
#
_symmetry.space_group_name_H-M   'P 1'
#
loop_
_entity.id
_entity.type
_entity.pdbx_description
1 polymer ?
#
loop_
_entity_poly.entity_id
_entity_poly.type
_entity_poly.pdbx_seq_one_letter_code
_entity_poly.pdbx_strand_id
1 'polypeptide(L)'
;MMSRQAFLCGLGSLYLALLLIFLLMDVYARPANNSLLKEKPEKPENREENEILPPDHLNGVKLEMDGHLNKDFHQEVFLGKDLEHFDEDSEPRRNRKKLVVIFNKVDVNNDRKISAKEMQRWIMEKTDEHFQEAVHENKMHFRAVDPDGDGHVSWDEYKIKFLASKGFNEKEMAEKIKNNEELKIDEESE
;
A
#
# COMPACT_ATOMS: atom_id res chain seq x y z
N MET A 1 -6.83 -66.45 -34.03
CA MET A 1 -7.29 -65.19 -34.66
C MET A 1 -8.08 -64.41 -33.61
N MET A 2 -7.46 -63.45 -32.92
CA MET A 2 -8.21 -62.63 -31.96
C MET A 2 -9.10 -61.66 -32.73
N SER A 3 -10.40 -61.67 -32.40
CA SER A 3 -11.43 -60.91 -33.09
C SER A 3 -11.09 -59.42 -33.11
N ARG A 4 -11.17 -58.80 -34.30
CA ARG A 4 -10.94 -57.36 -34.51
C ARG A 4 -11.78 -56.48 -33.58
N GLN A 5 -12.93 -56.98 -33.09
CA GLN A 5 -13.78 -56.30 -32.12
C GLN A 5 -13.14 -56.15 -30.73
N ALA A 6 -12.37 -57.13 -30.25
CA ALA A 6 -11.68 -57.03 -28.96
C ALA A 6 -10.57 -55.97 -28.97
N PHE A 7 -9.91 -55.80 -30.13
CA PHE A 7 -8.86 -54.80 -30.32
C PHE A 7 -9.43 -53.37 -30.37
N LEU A 8 -10.57 -53.19 -31.03
CA LEU A 8 -11.29 -51.90 -31.11
C LEU A 8 -11.85 -51.46 -29.74
N CYS A 9 -12.40 -52.39 -28.95
CA CYS A 9 -12.84 -52.09 -27.58
C CYS A 9 -11.69 -51.73 -26.64
N GLY A 10 -10.54 -52.41 -26.75
CA GLY A 10 -9.34 -52.09 -25.97
C GLY A 10 -8.82 -50.68 -26.26
N LEU A 11 -8.76 -50.29 -27.55
CA LEU A 11 -8.35 -48.95 -27.97
C LEU A 11 -9.32 -47.86 -27.48
N GLY A 12 -10.65 -48.13 -27.53
CA GLY A 12 -11.66 -47.21 -27.01
C GLY A 12 -11.56 -47.00 -25.50
N SER A 13 -11.32 -48.07 -24.74
CA SER A 13 -11.12 -48.00 -23.30
C SER A 13 -9.86 -47.19 -22.92
N LEU A 14 -8.81 -47.29 -23.73
CA LEU A 14 -7.56 -46.56 -23.51
C LEU A 14 -7.74 -45.07 -23.80
N TYR A 15 -8.50 -44.73 -24.84
CA TYR A 15 -8.87 -43.34 -25.15
C TYR A 15 -9.76 -42.71 -24.07
N LEU A 16 -10.73 -43.47 -23.56
CA LEU A 16 -11.60 -43.02 -22.47
C LEU A 16 -10.78 -42.78 -21.19
N ALA A 17 -9.83 -43.67 -20.86
CA ALA A 17 -8.95 -43.50 -19.71
C ALA A 17 -8.03 -42.28 -19.86
N LEU A 18 -7.45 -42.05 -21.04
CA LEU A 18 -6.63 -40.87 -21.31
C LEU A 18 -7.43 -39.57 -21.21
N LEU A 19 -8.66 -39.55 -21.71
CA LEU A 19 -9.56 -38.40 -21.61
C LEU A 19 -9.96 -38.13 -20.15
N LEU A 20 -10.18 -39.17 -19.36
CA LEU A 20 -10.45 -39.05 -17.92
C LEU A 20 -9.25 -38.50 -17.15
N ILE A 21 -8.02 -38.91 -17.50
CA ILE A 21 -6.77 -38.37 -16.94
C ILE A 21 -6.60 -36.90 -17.34
N PHE A 22 -6.91 -36.53 -18.59
CA PHE A 22 -6.83 -35.15 -19.06
C PHE A 22 -7.80 -34.24 -18.30
N LEU A 23 -9.05 -34.68 -18.12
CA LEU A 23 -10.04 -33.93 -17.33
C LEU A 23 -9.67 -33.84 -15.84
N LEU A 24 -9.00 -34.85 -15.28
CA LEU A 24 -8.48 -34.77 -13.92
C LEU A 24 -7.29 -33.82 -13.81
N MET A 25 -6.44 -33.70 -14.83
CA MET A 25 -5.34 -32.72 -14.88
C MET A 25 -5.87 -31.28 -14.91
N ASP A 26 -6.96 -31.00 -15.62
CA ASP A 26 -7.61 -29.68 -15.63
C ASP A 26 -8.16 -29.29 -14.24
N VAL A 27 -8.54 -30.26 -13.40
CA VAL A 27 -8.99 -30.00 -12.01
C VAL A 27 -7.82 -29.65 -11.08
N TYR A 28 -6.59 -30.11 -11.39
CA TYR A 28 -5.38 -29.76 -10.65
C TYR A 28 -4.64 -28.55 -11.22
N ALA A 29 -4.94 -28.14 -12.46
CA ALA A 29 -4.47 -26.90 -13.05
C ALA A 29 -5.19 -25.70 -12.41
N ARG A 30 -4.81 -25.38 -11.17
CA ARG A 30 -5.08 -24.04 -10.61
C ARG A 30 -4.42 -23.03 -11.54
N PRO A 31 -5.07 -21.91 -11.90
CA PRO A 31 -4.38 -20.82 -12.58
C PRO A 31 -3.18 -20.47 -11.70
N ALA A 32 -1.99 -20.54 -12.29
CA ALA A 32 -0.79 -20.01 -11.68
C ALA A 32 -1.10 -18.55 -11.36
N ASN A 33 -1.32 -18.27 -10.08
CA ASN A 33 -1.49 -16.93 -9.62
C ASN A 33 -0.11 -16.30 -9.73
N ASN A 34 0.16 -15.68 -10.87
CA ASN A 34 1.31 -14.81 -11.07
C ASN A 34 1.05 -13.52 -10.27
N SER A 35 0.92 -13.64 -8.95
CA SER A 35 1.22 -12.53 -8.07
C SER A 35 2.73 -12.39 -8.21
N LEU A 36 3.14 -11.60 -9.21
CA LEU A 36 4.49 -11.12 -9.35
C LEU A 36 4.93 -10.74 -7.94
N LEU A 37 5.94 -11.43 -7.42
CA LEU A 37 6.68 -10.99 -6.25
C LEU A 37 7.10 -9.56 -6.58
N LYS A 38 6.30 -8.60 -6.14
CA LYS A 38 6.73 -7.23 -6.01
C LYS A 38 7.78 -7.36 -4.93
N GLU A 39 9.05 -7.48 -5.33
CA GLU A 39 10.16 -7.13 -4.47
C GLU A 39 9.90 -5.68 -4.09
N LYS A 40 9.12 -5.52 -3.02
CA LYS A 40 8.95 -4.27 -2.30
C LYS A 40 10.37 -3.94 -1.88
N PRO A 41 10.91 -2.74 -2.17
CA PRO A 41 12.08 -2.30 -1.43
C PRO A 41 11.70 -2.48 0.04
N GLU A 42 12.48 -3.28 0.76
CA GLU A 42 12.23 -3.59 2.16
C GLU A 42 11.88 -2.29 2.87
N LYS A 43 10.61 -2.14 3.28
CA LYS A 43 10.27 -1.09 4.23
C LYS A 43 10.91 -1.63 5.52
N PRO A 44 12.04 -1.06 5.97
CA PRO A 44 12.81 -1.70 7.02
C PRO A 44 11.91 -1.79 8.26
N GLU A 45 11.76 -3.01 8.75
CA GLU A 45 10.86 -3.44 9.83
C GLU A 45 11.22 -2.83 11.20
N ASN A 46 12.13 -1.85 11.23
CA ASN A 46 12.63 -1.15 12.42
C ASN A 46 12.80 0.36 12.17
N ARG A 47 11.94 1.02 11.40
CA ARG A 47 11.85 2.48 11.46
C ARG A 47 10.98 2.85 12.64
N GLU A 48 11.65 3.00 13.77
CA GLU A 48 11.17 3.75 14.91
C GLU A 48 10.35 4.96 14.41
N GLU A 49 9.26 5.22 15.11
CA GLU A 49 8.27 6.29 14.94
C GLU A 49 8.87 7.73 15.04
N ASN A 50 10.18 7.85 14.86
CA ASN A 50 11.05 9.03 14.98
C ASN A 50 11.36 9.71 13.63
N GLU A 51 10.61 9.43 12.56
CA GLU A 51 10.85 10.08 11.27
C GLU A 51 10.10 11.43 11.20
N ILE A 52 10.78 12.51 11.61
CA ILE A 52 10.51 13.89 11.14
C ILE A 52 10.72 13.99 9.61
N LEU A 53 11.33 12.98 9.00
CA LEU A 53 11.50 12.93 7.56
C LEU A 53 10.12 12.88 6.90
N PRO A 54 9.84 13.81 5.96
CA PRO A 54 8.60 13.77 5.23
C PRO A 54 8.50 12.44 4.46
N PRO A 55 7.29 11.89 4.30
CA PRO A 55 7.07 10.70 3.50
C PRO A 55 7.59 10.92 2.07
N ASP A 56 8.04 9.84 1.43
CA ASP A 56 8.64 9.85 0.10
C ASP A 56 7.65 10.31 -0.98
N HIS A 57 6.36 10.03 -0.81
CA HIS A 57 5.30 10.52 -1.67
C HIS A 57 4.01 10.78 -0.90
N LEU A 58 3.15 11.59 -1.49
CA LEU A 58 1.79 11.82 -0.99
C LEU A 58 0.85 10.76 -1.59
N ASN A 59 0.00 10.19 -0.75
CA ASN A 59 -1.01 9.21 -1.18
C ASN A 59 -1.87 9.78 -2.31
N GLY A 60 -2.07 8.99 -3.37
CA GLY A 60 -2.90 9.41 -4.51
C GLY A 60 -2.23 10.45 -5.43
N VAL A 61 -0.91 10.64 -5.33
CA VAL A 61 -0.10 11.45 -6.27
C VAL A 61 0.77 10.54 -7.13
N LYS A 62 0.87 10.87 -8.44
CA LYS A 62 1.62 10.07 -9.42
C LYS A 62 3.14 10.19 -9.31
N LEU A 63 3.62 11.25 -8.68
CA LEU A 63 5.04 11.57 -8.57
C LEU A 63 5.43 11.53 -7.10
N GLU A 64 6.60 10.97 -6.87
CA GLU A 64 7.32 10.96 -5.59
C GLU A 64 8.05 12.30 -5.42
N MET A 65 8.53 12.59 -4.21
CA MET A 65 9.19 13.85 -3.86
C MET A 65 10.53 14.04 -4.58
N ASP A 66 11.17 12.95 -5.00
CA ASP A 66 12.40 12.93 -5.79
C ASP A 66 12.17 13.06 -7.32
N GLY A 67 10.90 13.07 -7.75
CA GLY A 67 10.49 13.14 -9.15
C GLY A 67 10.36 11.78 -9.85
N HIS A 68 10.51 10.67 -9.15
CA HIS A 68 10.19 9.34 -9.66
C HIS A 68 8.67 9.10 -9.70
N LEU A 69 8.26 8.08 -10.48
CA LEU A 69 6.85 7.72 -10.60
C LEU A 69 6.45 6.82 -9.43
N ASN A 70 5.40 7.22 -8.70
CA ASN A 70 4.83 6.43 -7.62
C ASN A 70 4.28 5.10 -8.17
N LYS A 71 4.97 4.00 -7.82
CA LYS A 71 4.63 2.64 -8.25
C LYS A 71 3.36 2.09 -7.60
N ASP A 72 2.94 2.69 -6.50
CA ASP A 72 1.77 2.32 -5.71
C ASP A 72 0.55 3.20 -6.00
N PHE A 73 0.70 4.25 -6.82
CA PHE A 73 -0.37 5.20 -7.17
C PHE A 73 -1.69 4.51 -7.55
N HIS A 74 -1.66 3.55 -8.47
CA HIS A 74 -2.87 2.85 -8.90
C HIS A 74 -3.50 2.01 -7.79
N GLN A 75 -2.66 1.46 -6.91
CA GLN A 75 -3.10 0.62 -5.81
C GLN A 75 -3.68 1.48 -4.67
N GLU A 76 -3.04 2.59 -4.33
CA GLU A 76 -3.52 3.58 -3.35
C GLU A 76 -4.87 4.18 -3.77
N VAL A 77 -4.96 4.69 -4.99
CA VAL A 77 -6.18 5.31 -5.50
C VAL A 77 -7.33 4.31 -5.54
N PHE A 78 -7.05 3.04 -5.84
CA PHE A 78 -8.08 2.01 -5.91
C PHE A 78 -8.50 1.47 -4.53
N LEU A 79 -7.53 1.22 -3.65
CA LEU A 79 -7.76 0.53 -2.38
C LEU A 79 -8.04 1.47 -1.21
N GLY A 80 -7.67 2.75 -1.26
CA GLY A 80 -7.88 3.56 -0.06
C GLY A 80 -6.90 3.22 1.06
N LYS A 81 -7.36 3.49 2.27
CA LYS A 81 -6.87 2.97 3.56
C LYS A 81 -6.83 1.45 3.66
N ASP A 82 -7.62 0.76 2.82
CA ASP A 82 -7.65 -0.69 2.86
C ASP A 82 -6.31 -1.26 2.35
N LEU A 83 -5.48 -0.47 1.63
CA LEU A 83 -4.15 -0.84 1.13
C LEU A 83 -3.25 -1.43 2.22
N GLU A 84 -3.07 -0.72 3.34
CA GLU A 84 -2.19 -1.16 4.44
C GLU A 84 -2.67 -2.49 5.02
N HIS A 85 -3.98 -2.67 5.11
CA HIS A 85 -4.59 -3.89 5.61
C HIS A 85 -4.42 -5.06 4.63
N PHE A 86 -4.19 -4.85 3.33
CA PHE A 86 -3.95 -5.94 2.38
C PHE A 86 -2.55 -6.55 2.50
N ASP A 87 -1.55 -5.74 2.85
CA ASP A 87 -0.16 -6.17 2.99
C ASP A 87 0.09 -6.92 4.31
N GLU A 88 -0.65 -6.58 5.37
CA GLU A 88 -0.53 -7.20 6.69
C GLU A 88 -1.09 -8.64 6.75
N ASP A 89 -2.09 -8.94 5.91
CA ASP A 89 -2.69 -10.26 5.84
C ASP A 89 -1.88 -11.19 4.92
N SER A 90 -0.97 -11.98 5.51
CA SER A 90 -0.21 -13.06 4.85
C SER A 90 -1.06 -14.23 4.33
N GLU A 91 -2.38 -14.23 4.63
CA GLU A 91 -3.33 -15.27 4.24
C GLU A 91 -4.11 -14.90 2.96
N PRO A 92 -3.90 -15.61 1.83
CA PRO A 92 -4.55 -15.30 0.55
C PRO A 92 -6.08 -15.30 0.60
N ARG A 93 -6.67 -16.03 1.55
CA ARG A 93 -8.13 -16.09 1.77
C ARG A 93 -8.70 -14.79 2.30
N ARG A 94 -7.98 -14.06 3.15
CA ARG A 94 -8.45 -12.80 3.72
C ARG A 94 -8.43 -11.69 2.68
N ASN A 95 -7.35 -11.63 1.90
CA ASN A 95 -7.21 -10.69 0.78
C ASN A 95 -8.31 -10.93 -0.26
N ARG A 96 -8.65 -12.18 -0.55
CA ARG A 96 -9.78 -12.49 -1.43
C ARG A 96 -11.13 -11.98 -0.90
N LYS A 97 -11.40 -12.11 0.41
CA LYS A 97 -12.63 -11.57 1.01
C LYS A 97 -12.69 -10.04 0.92
N LYS A 98 -11.58 -9.36 1.19
CA LYS A 98 -11.49 -7.89 1.07
C LYS A 98 -11.73 -7.42 -0.37
N LEU A 99 -11.15 -8.10 -1.36
CA LEU A 99 -11.41 -7.82 -2.78
C LEU A 99 -12.89 -7.98 -3.14
N VAL A 100 -13.57 -9.00 -2.60
CA VAL A 100 -15.02 -9.19 -2.81
C VAL A 100 -15.83 -8.05 -2.19
N VAL A 101 -15.43 -7.56 -1.00
CA VAL A 101 -16.09 -6.41 -0.38
C VAL A 101 -15.93 -5.15 -1.23
N ILE A 102 -14.72 -4.87 -1.71
CA ILE A 102 -14.47 -3.71 -2.59
C ILE A 102 -15.25 -3.84 -3.89
N PHE A 103 -15.26 -5.03 -4.50
CA PHE A 103 -16.03 -5.30 -5.71
C PHE A 103 -17.51 -4.93 -5.52
N ASN A 104 -18.11 -5.38 -4.43
CA ASN A 104 -19.52 -5.08 -4.13
C ASN A 104 -19.78 -3.60 -3.81
N LYS A 105 -18.77 -2.85 -3.31
CA LYS A 105 -18.90 -1.41 -3.12
C LYS A 105 -18.86 -0.65 -4.46
N VAL A 106 -18.05 -1.12 -5.41
CA VAL A 106 -17.88 -0.49 -6.73
C VAL A 106 -19.08 -0.80 -7.65
N ASP A 107 -19.60 -2.03 -7.59
CA ASP A 107 -20.76 -2.51 -8.35
C ASP A 107 -22.07 -1.93 -7.80
N VAL A 108 -22.33 -0.65 -8.10
CA VAL A 108 -23.51 0.08 -7.62
C VAL A 108 -24.80 -0.50 -8.19
N ASN A 109 -24.78 -0.98 -9.44
CA ASN A 109 -25.97 -1.52 -10.09
C ASN A 109 -26.24 -3.02 -9.75
N ASN A 110 -25.32 -3.67 -9.02
CA ASN A 110 -25.35 -5.08 -8.62
C ASN A 110 -25.48 -6.06 -9.79
N ASP A 111 -24.93 -5.72 -10.97
CA ASP A 111 -24.94 -6.60 -12.14
C ASP A 111 -23.83 -7.67 -12.12
N ARG A 112 -23.03 -7.68 -11.05
CA ARG A 112 -21.86 -8.53 -10.81
C ARG A 112 -20.74 -8.27 -11.82
N LYS A 113 -20.69 -7.07 -12.38
CA LYS A 113 -19.60 -6.57 -13.23
C LYS A 113 -19.27 -5.15 -12.77
N ILE A 114 -18.10 -4.67 -13.17
CA ILE A 114 -17.73 -3.28 -12.95
C ILE A 114 -17.63 -2.63 -14.32
N SER A 115 -18.53 -1.69 -14.58
CA SER A 115 -18.46 -0.86 -15.78
C SER A 115 -17.35 0.19 -15.65
N ALA A 116 -16.87 0.72 -16.79
CA ALA A 116 -15.89 1.80 -16.78
C ALA A 116 -16.40 3.05 -16.02
N LYS A 117 -17.72 3.30 -16.05
CA LYS A 117 -18.34 4.42 -15.33
C LYS A 117 -18.33 4.21 -13.82
N GLU A 118 -18.60 3.00 -13.36
CA GLU A 118 -18.53 2.65 -11.93
C GLU A 118 -17.09 2.70 -11.41
N MET A 119 -16.15 2.16 -12.19
CA MET A 119 -14.73 2.25 -11.87
C MET A 119 -14.26 3.71 -11.77
N GLN A 120 -14.63 4.54 -12.74
CA GLN A 120 -14.28 5.97 -12.71
C GLN A 120 -14.87 6.67 -11.49
N ARG A 121 -16.15 6.43 -11.18
CA ARG A 121 -16.80 7.02 -10.00
C ARG A 121 -16.09 6.62 -8.71
N TRP A 122 -15.79 5.33 -8.57
CA TRP A 122 -15.08 4.79 -7.42
C TRP A 122 -13.70 5.42 -7.24
N ILE A 123 -12.93 5.51 -8.32
CA ILE A 123 -11.62 6.17 -8.32
C ILE A 123 -11.75 7.62 -7.86
N MET A 124 -12.71 8.39 -8.39
CA MET A 124 -12.90 9.79 -7.99
C MET A 124 -13.28 9.93 -6.51
N GLU A 125 -14.19 9.09 -6.02
CA GLU A 125 -14.61 9.09 -4.62
C GLU A 125 -13.45 8.74 -3.68
N LYS A 126 -12.64 7.73 -4.05
CA LYS A 126 -11.47 7.34 -3.27
C LYS A 126 -10.36 8.36 -3.30
N THR A 127 -10.11 9.00 -4.45
CA THR A 127 -9.13 10.10 -4.53
C THR A 127 -9.55 11.28 -3.65
N ASP A 128 -10.83 11.65 -3.62
CA ASP A 128 -11.30 12.73 -2.74
C ASP A 128 -11.17 12.36 -1.26
N GLU A 129 -11.59 11.14 -0.86
CA GLU A 129 -11.45 10.64 0.52
C GLU A 129 -9.99 10.72 1.00
N HIS A 130 -9.05 10.22 0.18
CA HIS A 130 -7.62 10.27 0.46
C HIS A 130 -7.09 11.70 0.55
N PHE A 131 -7.51 12.57 -0.35
CA PHE A 131 -7.08 13.96 -0.34
C PHE A 131 -7.53 14.68 0.93
N GLN A 132 -8.79 14.50 1.34
CA GLN A 132 -9.33 15.11 2.56
C GLN A 132 -8.61 14.59 3.81
N GLU A 133 -8.31 13.30 3.87
CA GLU A 133 -7.52 12.72 4.95
C GLU A 133 -6.11 13.30 5.01
N ALA A 134 -5.39 13.31 3.88
CA ALA A 134 -4.04 13.85 3.83
C ALA A 134 -4.00 15.32 4.28
N VAL A 135 -5.03 16.12 3.96
CA VAL A 135 -5.17 17.50 4.44
C VAL A 135 -5.42 17.54 5.95
N HIS A 136 -6.28 16.65 6.47
CA HIS A 136 -6.59 16.58 7.89
C HIS A 136 -5.38 16.17 8.74
N GLU A 137 -4.68 15.12 8.32
CA GLU A 137 -3.46 14.63 8.97
C GLU A 137 -2.37 15.70 8.93
N ASN A 138 -2.12 16.29 7.75
CA ASN A 138 -1.14 17.37 7.63
C ASN A 138 -1.45 18.53 8.56
N LYS A 139 -2.73 18.90 8.74
CA LYS A 139 -3.09 19.99 9.65
C LYS A 139 -2.69 19.69 11.10
N MET A 140 -2.83 18.44 11.54
CA MET A 140 -2.45 18.03 12.90
C MET A 140 -0.93 17.97 13.05
N HIS A 141 -0.23 17.41 12.07
CA HIS A 141 1.24 17.35 12.06
C HIS A 141 1.86 18.75 11.98
N PHE A 142 1.34 19.61 11.12
CA PHE A 142 1.80 20.99 10.96
C PHE A 142 1.70 21.77 12.27
N ARG A 143 0.58 21.65 12.98
CA ARG A 143 0.41 22.30 14.28
C ARG A 143 1.39 21.80 15.36
N ALA A 144 1.90 20.57 15.23
CA ALA A 144 2.88 20.03 16.16
C ALA A 144 4.31 20.60 15.92
N VAL A 145 4.55 21.19 14.74
CA VAL A 145 5.82 21.80 14.34
C VAL A 145 5.76 23.33 14.25
N ASP A 146 4.57 23.91 14.28
CA ASP A 146 4.26 25.34 14.38
C ASP A 146 3.68 25.66 15.78
N PRO A 147 4.53 25.71 16.83
CA PRO A 147 4.10 25.99 18.21
C PRO A 147 3.66 27.45 18.42
N ASP A 148 4.20 28.40 17.64
CA ASP A 148 3.82 29.81 17.75
C ASP A 148 2.50 30.13 17.02
N GLY A 149 2.08 29.26 16.10
CA GLY A 149 0.80 29.30 15.40
C GLY A 149 0.73 30.39 14.34
N ASP A 150 1.87 30.86 13.83
CA ASP A 150 1.95 31.90 12.80
C ASP A 150 1.64 31.38 11.39
N GLY A 151 1.46 30.06 11.25
CA GLY A 151 1.12 29.38 10.00
C GLY A 151 2.34 29.08 9.12
N HIS A 152 3.55 29.29 9.61
CA HIS A 152 4.82 28.95 9.00
C HIS A 152 5.65 28.11 9.98
N VAL A 153 6.71 27.48 9.47
CA VAL A 153 7.68 26.80 10.33
C VAL A 153 9.01 27.51 10.13
N SER A 154 9.46 28.22 11.14
CA SER A 154 10.76 28.90 11.15
C SER A 154 11.90 27.89 11.26
N TRP A 155 13.11 28.33 10.89
CA TRP A 155 14.32 27.50 11.03
C TRP A 155 14.56 27.04 12.48
N ASP A 156 14.26 27.92 13.43
CA ASP A 156 14.44 27.66 14.85
C ASP A 156 13.45 26.60 15.37
N GLU A 157 12.19 26.68 14.96
CA GLU A 157 11.16 25.68 15.30
C GLU A 157 11.49 24.32 14.70
N TYR A 158 11.90 24.28 13.43
CA TYR A 158 12.36 23.05 12.78
C TYR A 158 13.54 22.43 13.54
N LYS A 159 14.54 23.25 13.92
CA LYS A 159 15.72 22.81 14.66
C LYS A 159 15.37 22.26 16.04
N ILE A 160 14.50 22.95 16.79
CA ILE A 160 14.03 22.50 18.10
C ILE A 160 13.35 21.14 17.96
N LYS A 161 12.46 20.98 16.98
CA LYS A 161 11.74 19.72 16.77
C LYS A 161 12.67 18.58 16.38
N PHE A 162 13.61 18.85 15.48
CA PHE A 162 14.63 17.89 15.06
C PHE A 162 15.51 17.42 16.22
N LEU A 163 15.93 18.33 17.10
CA LEU A 163 16.69 17.95 18.30
C LEU A 163 15.79 17.19 19.30
N ALA A 164 14.52 17.57 19.44
CA ALA A 164 13.60 16.85 20.30
C ALA A 164 13.44 15.38 19.87
N SER A 165 13.37 15.08 18.56
CA SER A 165 13.33 13.68 18.09
C SER A 165 14.65 12.92 18.27
N LYS A 166 15.77 13.63 18.48
CA LYS A 166 17.06 13.04 18.86
C LYS A 166 17.21 12.84 20.38
N GLY A 167 16.16 13.13 21.15
CA GLY A 167 16.12 12.91 22.60
C GLY A 167 16.47 14.15 23.44
N PHE A 168 16.64 15.32 22.81
CA PHE A 168 16.89 16.57 23.54
C PHE A 168 15.60 17.18 24.10
N ASN A 169 15.69 17.92 25.20
CA ASN A 169 14.50 18.54 25.82
C ASN A 169 14.06 19.80 25.05
N GLU A 170 12.88 19.75 24.45
CA GLU A 170 12.28 20.82 23.65
C GLU A 170 12.26 22.19 24.37
N LYS A 171 11.93 22.22 25.67
CA LYS A 171 11.86 23.47 26.45
C LYS A 171 13.23 24.08 26.68
N GLU A 172 14.22 23.25 26.96
CA GLU A 172 15.60 23.71 27.18
C GLU A 172 16.20 24.28 25.89
N MET A 173 15.93 23.63 24.75
CA MET A 173 16.40 24.10 23.44
C MET A 173 15.71 25.42 23.05
N ALA A 174 14.40 25.53 23.28
CA ALA A 174 13.65 26.76 23.04
C ALA A 174 14.17 27.94 23.90
N GLU A 175 14.50 27.70 25.16
CA GLU A 175 15.11 28.72 26.04
C GLU A 175 16.51 29.14 25.57
N LYS A 176 17.35 28.19 25.14
CA LYS A 176 18.69 28.49 24.62
C LYS A 176 18.64 29.35 23.35
N ILE A 177 17.75 29.02 22.40
CA ILE A 177 17.56 29.83 21.19
C ILE A 177 17.03 31.21 21.54
N LYS A 178 16.08 31.32 22.47
CA LYS A 178 15.57 32.62 22.94
C LYS A 178 16.63 33.49 23.61
N ASN A 179 17.59 32.86 24.30
CA ASN A 179 18.72 33.55 24.93
C ASN A 179 19.89 33.82 23.97
N ASN A 180 19.75 33.46 22.68
CA ASN A 180 20.77 33.57 21.65
C ASN A 180 22.06 32.79 22.01
N GLU A 181 21.91 31.68 22.73
CA GLU A 181 23.00 30.78 23.12
C GLU A 181 23.26 29.75 22.02
N GLU A 182 24.53 29.47 21.72
CA GLU A 182 24.89 28.41 20.77
C GLU A 182 24.47 27.04 21.32
N LEU A 183 23.60 26.37 20.55
CA LEU A 183 23.29 24.96 20.76
C LEU A 183 24.54 24.14 20.41
N LYS A 184 25.27 23.71 21.44
CA LYS A 184 26.32 22.69 21.31
C LYS A 184 25.66 21.37 20.96
N ILE A 185 25.54 21.11 19.66
CA ILE A 185 25.19 19.80 19.14
C ILE A 185 26.51 19.07 19.03
N ASP A 186 26.76 18.11 19.90
CA ASP A 186 27.92 17.23 19.75
C ASP A 186 27.71 16.46 18.44
N GLU A 187 28.48 16.81 17.41
CA GLU A 187 28.50 16.14 16.09
C GLU A 187 29.14 14.74 16.20
N GLU A 188 28.62 13.87 17.06
CA GLU A 188 29.18 12.53 17.23
C GLU A 188 28.08 11.45 17.24
N SER A 189 27.66 11.05 16.05
CA SER A 189 27.30 9.67 15.74
C SER A 189 27.18 9.52 14.22
N GLU A 190 28.31 9.32 13.55
CA GLU A 190 28.37 8.64 12.25
C GLU A 190 28.07 7.14 12.40
#